data_AF-A0A419DK82-F1
#
_entry.id   AF-A0A419DK82-F1
#
_cell.length_a   1.000
_cell.length_b   1.000
_cell.length_c   1.000
_cell.angle_alpha   90.00
_cell.angle_beta   90.00
_cell.angle_gamma   90.00
#
_symmetry.space_group_name_H-M   'P 1'
#
loop_
_entity.id
_entity.type
_entity.pdbx_description
1 polymer ?
#
loop_
_entity_poly.entity_id
_entity_poly.type
_entity_poly.pdbx_seq_one_letter_code
_entity_poly.pdbx_strand_id
1 'polypeptide(L)'
;MNLSKFIQSELEAVNTAQITKWLEDKSLSKREYKRLIEDFKAIIIMEQAGFYEQADVRFMQWKNLPLPAEIYRYRLAIAGKAGGKRLIRKRFSTFPPAVQNHTQLKAWKKIVQLNPVWLGGLMLAGLLLVGVTQLEFPEEAAPEKPSEQVNVEQKLAALEKEVEQLKEKNDKLTVSEEKKDESNKPKEDAKKVEPQATTKNPKQALEEAVSSVQSKNYKTANQLLTGNVLTNKETAGMARFYKLIAAGKLKETKQEDYLAYRKDFPESGYMSDVLWMQAVYEQKNKVGNYKMTLQELAKQPDNEWSYAAKAILEGKSTLGD
;
A
#
# COMPACT_ATOMS: atom_id res chain seq x y z
N MET A 1 14.05 -20.46 -2.18
CA MET A 1 13.07 -19.67 -1.41
C MET A 1 11.94 -19.25 -2.35
N ASN A 2 10.67 -19.48 -1.98
CA ASN A 2 9.55 -19.02 -2.80
C ASN A 2 9.36 -17.51 -2.57
N LEU A 3 9.54 -16.71 -3.63
CA LEU A 3 9.52 -15.25 -3.56
C LEU A 3 8.16 -14.72 -3.08
N SER A 4 7.04 -15.28 -3.55
CA SER A 4 5.71 -14.80 -3.17
C SER A 4 5.40 -15.09 -1.71
N LYS A 5 5.81 -16.26 -1.21
CA LYS A 5 5.67 -16.62 0.21
C LYS A 5 6.54 -15.72 1.10
N PHE A 6 7.77 -15.44 0.68
CA PHE A 6 8.66 -14.53 1.41
C PHE A 6 8.12 -13.10 1.47
N ILE A 7 7.62 -12.58 0.34
CA ILE A 7 7.00 -11.25 0.30
C ILE A 7 5.79 -11.20 1.22
N GLN A 8 4.95 -12.24 1.20
CA GLN A 8 3.78 -12.30 2.09
C GLN A 8 4.19 -12.31 3.57
N SER A 9 5.18 -13.13 3.94
CA SER A 9 5.67 -13.15 5.32
C SER A 9 6.31 -11.83 5.75
N GLU A 10 6.94 -11.10 4.84
CA GLU A 10 7.50 -9.78 5.14
C GLU A 10 6.41 -8.74 5.37
N LEU A 11 5.30 -8.76 4.61
CA LEU A 11 4.16 -7.87 4.85
C LEU A 11 3.49 -8.17 6.20
N GLU A 12 3.33 -9.45 6.54
CA GLU A 12 2.73 -9.88 7.81
C GLU A 12 3.62 -9.59 9.03
N ALA A 13 4.94 -9.64 8.85
CA ALA A 13 5.90 -9.40 9.92
C ALA A 13 6.17 -7.93 10.22
N VAL A 14 5.83 -7.02 9.29
CA VAL A 14 6.03 -5.58 9.48
C VAL A 14 4.92 -5.02 10.36
N ASN A 15 5.30 -4.33 11.44
CA ASN A 15 4.34 -3.68 12.31
C ASN A 15 4.03 -2.26 11.82
N THR A 16 3.03 -2.13 10.97
CA THR A 16 2.61 -0.84 10.39
C THR A 16 2.12 0.16 11.44
N ALA A 17 1.55 -0.30 12.55
CA ALA A 17 1.16 0.57 13.67
C ALA A 17 2.38 1.17 14.38
N GLN A 18 3.42 0.35 14.61
CA GLN A 18 4.67 0.81 15.20
C GLN A 18 5.40 1.81 14.29
N ILE A 19 5.44 1.55 12.98
CA ILE A 19 6.03 2.49 12.01
C ILE A 19 5.24 3.80 11.99
N THR A 20 3.91 3.74 12.01
CA THR A 20 3.05 4.93 12.03
C THR A 20 3.35 5.78 13.27
N LYS A 21 3.40 5.15 14.45
CA LYS A 21 3.73 5.83 15.70
C LYS A 21 5.13 6.43 15.69
N TRP A 22 6.13 5.72 15.15
CA TRP A 22 7.48 6.26 15.02
C TRP A 22 7.54 7.48 14.10
N LEU A 23 6.81 7.45 12.98
CA LEU A 23 6.71 8.60 12.08
C LEU A 23 6.01 9.79 12.76
N GLU A 24 4.93 9.52 13.51
CA GLU A 24 4.21 10.49 14.35
C GLU A 24 5.16 11.18 15.33
N ASP A 25 5.88 10.41 16.14
CA ASP A 25 6.84 10.91 17.12
C ASP A 25 7.96 11.72 16.45
N LYS A 26 8.51 11.24 15.32
CA LYS A 26 9.55 11.99 14.58
C LYS A 26 9.01 13.28 13.98
N SER A 27 7.75 13.32 13.56
CA SER A 27 7.15 14.53 13.00
C SER A 27 6.98 15.68 13.99
N LEU A 28 6.93 15.38 15.29
CA LEU A 28 6.93 16.39 16.35
C LEU A 28 8.26 17.15 16.39
N SER A 29 9.37 16.49 16.05
CA SER A 29 10.71 17.07 16.04
C SER A 29 11.17 17.56 14.66
N LYS A 30 10.67 16.98 13.57
CA LYS A 30 11.10 17.28 12.19
C LYS A 30 9.91 17.38 11.25
N ARG A 31 9.65 18.58 10.73
CA ARG A 31 8.50 18.90 9.86
C ARG A 31 8.42 18.03 8.61
N GLU A 32 9.56 17.59 8.06
CA GLU A 32 9.62 16.76 6.85
C GLU A 32 8.91 15.40 7.02
N TYR A 33 8.81 14.89 8.25
CA TYR A 33 8.14 13.61 8.53
C TYR A 33 6.61 13.73 8.61
N LYS A 34 6.04 14.94 8.72
CA LYS A 34 4.57 15.13 8.74
C LYS A 34 3.91 14.59 7.48
N ARG A 35 4.47 14.95 6.32
CA ARG A 35 4.00 14.46 5.01
C ARG A 35 4.19 12.94 4.89
N LEU A 36 5.28 12.41 5.43
CA LEU A 36 5.54 10.97 5.40
C LEU A 36 4.51 10.16 6.18
N ILE A 37 3.97 10.67 7.29
CA ILE A 37 2.91 9.97 8.04
C ILE A 37 1.65 9.85 7.20
N GLU A 38 1.20 10.96 6.62
CA GLU A 38 -0.01 10.99 5.78
C GLU A 38 0.15 10.06 4.58
N ASP A 39 1.30 10.13 3.91
CA ASP A 39 1.64 9.23 2.81
C ASP A 39 1.72 7.77 3.26
N PHE A 40 2.28 7.49 4.45
CA PHE A 40 2.39 6.13 4.98
C PHE A 40 1.02 5.55 5.34
N LYS A 41 0.13 6.34 5.95
CA LYS A 41 -1.26 5.93 6.22
C LYS A 41 -1.99 5.62 4.91
N ALA A 42 -1.82 6.46 3.89
CA ALA A 42 -2.37 6.20 2.57
C ALA A 42 -1.82 4.92 1.93
N ILE A 43 -0.50 4.66 2.06
CA ILE A 43 0.14 3.43 1.58
C ILE A 43 -0.44 2.19 2.28
N ILE A 44 -0.66 2.23 3.59
CA ILE A 44 -1.28 1.12 4.33
C ILE A 44 -2.69 0.85 3.79
N ILE A 45 -3.49 1.90 3.59
CA ILE A 45 -4.84 1.77 3.01
C ILE A 45 -4.78 1.16 1.61
N MET A 46 -3.81 1.59 0.79
CA MET A 46 -3.60 1.06 -0.56
C MET A 46 -3.16 -0.42 -0.54
N GLU A 47 -2.23 -0.79 0.34
CA GLU A 47 -1.84 -2.20 0.55
C GLU A 47 -3.06 -3.04 0.94
N GLN A 48 -3.83 -2.59 1.93
CA GLN A 48 -5.02 -3.29 2.42
C GLN A 48 -6.06 -3.50 1.32
N ALA A 49 -6.23 -2.48 0.45
CA ALA A 49 -7.10 -2.51 -0.72
C ALA A 49 -6.54 -3.32 -1.91
N GLY A 50 -5.25 -3.69 -1.87
CA GLY A 50 -4.55 -4.45 -2.90
C GLY A 50 -3.96 -3.62 -4.03
N PHE A 51 -3.87 -2.29 -3.87
CA PHE A 51 -3.29 -1.33 -4.80
C PHE A 51 -1.76 -1.22 -4.61
N TYR A 52 -1.05 -2.33 -4.85
CA TYR A 52 0.40 -2.40 -4.58
C TYR A 52 1.24 -1.54 -5.53
N GLU A 53 0.82 -1.36 -6.77
CA GLU A 53 1.53 -0.51 -7.74
C GLU A 53 1.47 0.97 -7.32
N GLN A 54 0.27 1.42 -6.93
CA GLN A 54 0.01 2.77 -6.44
C GLN A 54 0.75 3.03 -5.11
N ALA A 55 0.77 2.02 -4.21
CA ALA A 55 1.54 2.07 -2.97
C ALA A 55 3.06 2.17 -3.23
N ASP A 56 3.61 1.41 -4.18
CA ASP A 56 5.04 1.50 -4.57
C ASP A 56 5.39 2.87 -5.16
N VAL A 57 4.51 3.44 -5.98
CA VAL A 57 4.69 4.79 -6.56
C VAL A 57 4.77 5.85 -5.48
N ARG A 58 3.91 5.79 -4.45
CA ARG A 58 3.98 6.75 -3.33
C ARG A 58 5.30 6.69 -2.58
N PHE A 59 5.84 5.49 -2.36
CA PHE A 59 7.17 5.35 -1.76
C PHE A 59 8.30 5.99 -2.59
N MET A 60 8.12 6.18 -3.90
CA MET A 60 9.11 6.86 -4.74
C MET A 60 9.18 8.36 -4.51
N GLN A 61 8.12 8.96 -3.95
CA GLN A 61 8.07 10.38 -3.66
C GLN A 61 8.77 10.74 -2.34
N TRP A 62 9.13 9.72 -1.55
CA TRP A 62 9.85 9.90 -0.30
C TRP A 62 11.29 10.31 -0.61
N LYS A 63 11.67 11.52 -0.20
CA LYS A 63 13.05 12.01 -0.25
C LYS A 63 13.95 11.10 0.59
N ASN A 64 15.27 11.12 0.35
CA ASN A 64 16.27 10.38 1.11
C ASN A 64 16.38 10.87 2.56
N LEU A 65 15.34 10.61 3.35
CA LEU A 65 15.29 10.84 4.78
C LEU A 65 15.78 9.58 5.49
N PRO A 66 16.42 9.72 6.66
CA PRO A 66 16.77 8.56 7.47
C PRO A 66 15.48 7.91 7.97
N LEU A 67 15.27 6.66 7.57
CA LEU A 67 14.11 5.85 7.90
C LEU A 67 14.58 4.53 8.54
N PRO A 68 13.79 3.92 9.42
CA PRO A 68 14.08 2.60 9.95
C PRO A 68 14.19 1.56 8.84
N ALA A 69 15.07 0.57 9.01
CA ALA A 69 15.24 -0.54 8.08
C ALA A 69 13.93 -1.31 7.81
N GLU A 70 13.02 -1.33 8.78
CA GLU A 70 11.69 -1.93 8.64
C GLU A 70 10.84 -1.28 7.55
N ILE A 71 10.90 0.06 7.39
CA ILE A 71 10.20 0.76 6.31
C ILE A 71 10.75 0.35 4.94
N TYR A 72 12.06 0.15 4.83
CA TYR A 72 12.68 -0.30 3.59
C TYR A 72 12.32 -1.74 3.25
N ARG A 73 12.24 -2.64 4.24
CA ARG A 73 11.73 -4.01 4.03
C ARG A 73 10.29 -4.00 3.54
N TYR A 74 9.44 -3.19 4.18
CA TYR A 74 8.05 -3.03 3.78
C TYR A 74 7.92 -2.49 2.36
N ARG A 75 8.69 -1.46 2.00
CA ARG A 75 8.75 -0.91 0.64
C ARG A 75 9.13 -1.98 -0.40
N LEU A 76 10.10 -2.84 -0.10
CA LEU A 76 10.48 -3.94 -1.00
C LEU A 76 9.39 -5.02 -1.10
N ALA A 77 8.67 -5.29 -0.02
CA ALA A 77 7.56 -6.22 -0.03
C ALA A 77 6.40 -5.72 -0.89
N ILE A 78 6.05 -4.43 -0.78
CA ILE A 78 5.08 -3.76 -1.66
C ILE A 78 5.55 -3.80 -3.12
N ALA A 79 6.80 -3.44 -3.41
CA ALA A 79 7.38 -3.56 -4.75
C ALA A 79 7.34 -5.00 -5.30
N GLY A 80 7.52 -5.99 -4.41
CA GLY A 80 7.41 -7.40 -4.73
C GLY A 80 6.01 -7.84 -5.12
N LYS A 81 4.99 -7.31 -4.44
CA LYS A 81 3.58 -7.54 -4.80
C LYS A 81 3.18 -6.84 -6.10
N ALA A 82 3.71 -5.63 -6.32
CA ALA A 82 3.44 -4.82 -7.51
C ALA A 82 4.08 -5.40 -8.78
N GLY A 83 5.39 -5.68 -8.76
CA GLY A 83 6.13 -6.00 -9.99
C GLY A 83 7.14 -7.14 -9.85
N GLY A 84 7.01 -7.95 -8.80
CA GLY A 84 7.84 -9.11 -8.56
C GLY A 84 9.34 -8.80 -8.44
N LYS A 85 10.17 -9.80 -8.77
CA LYS A 85 11.63 -9.73 -8.58
C LYS A 85 12.29 -8.55 -9.31
N ARG A 86 11.78 -8.20 -10.50
CA ARG A 86 12.34 -7.10 -11.31
C ARG A 86 12.16 -5.77 -10.61
N LEU A 87 10.96 -5.51 -10.07
CA LEU A 87 10.68 -4.26 -9.38
C LEU A 87 11.42 -4.19 -8.03
N ILE A 88 11.47 -5.29 -7.26
CA ILE A 88 12.28 -5.38 -6.03
C ILE A 88 13.73 -4.97 -6.33
N ARG A 89 14.34 -5.51 -7.40
CA ARG A 89 15.72 -5.16 -7.78
C ARG A 89 15.87 -3.67 -8.05
N LYS A 90 14.97 -3.11 -8.87
CA LYS A 90 14.98 -1.69 -9.23
C LYS A 90 14.85 -0.80 -7.99
N ARG A 91 14.01 -1.17 -7.03
CA ARG A 91 13.84 -0.40 -5.78
C ARG A 91 15.02 -0.58 -4.84
N PHE A 92 15.53 -1.80 -4.68
CA PHE A 92 16.67 -2.09 -3.83
C PHE A 92 17.92 -1.29 -4.24
N SER A 93 18.19 -1.16 -5.55
CA SER A 93 19.33 -0.36 -6.05
C SER A 93 19.21 1.14 -5.79
N THR A 94 18.01 1.65 -5.49
CA THR A 94 17.80 3.08 -5.16
C THR A 94 18.01 3.39 -3.67
N PHE A 95 18.17 2.36 -2.84
CA PHE A 95 18.34 2.57 -1.40
C PHE A 95 19.75 3.09 -1.09
N PRO A 96 19.93 3.90 -0.02
CA PRO A 96 21.26 4.30 0.41
C PRO A 96 22.17 3.10 0.69
N PRO A 97 23.50 3.18 0.44
CA PRO A 97 24.42 2.07 0.65
C PRO A 97 24.38 1.48 2.07
N ALA A 98 24.20 2.33 3.08
CA ALA A 98 24.06 1.91 4.48
C ALA A 98 22.83 1.00 4.70
N VAL A 99 21.72 1.28 4.00
CA VAL A 99 20.49 0.47 4.06
C VAL A 99 20.67 -0.82 3.27
N GLN A 100 21.29 -0.78 2.09
CA GLN A 100 21.52 -1.98 1.27
C GLN A 100 22.37 -3.03 2.00
N ASN A 101 23.27 -2.60 2.88
CA ASN A 101 24.16 -3.47 3.66
C ASN A 101 23.65 -3.76 5.08
N HIS A 102 22.47 -3.24 5.44
CA HIS A 102 21.89 -3.44 6.76
C HIS A 102 21.54 -4.92 7.01
N THR A 103 21.73 -5.38 8.25
CA THR A 103 21.50 -6.78 8.66
C THR A 103 20.07 -7.24 8.36
N GLN A 104 19.08 -6.41 8.67
CA GLN A 104 17.67 -6.65 8.38
C GLN A 104 17.34 -6.79 6.87
N LEU A 105 18.18 -6.27 5.98
CA LEU A 105 17.98 -6.37 4.52
C LEU A 105 18.82 -7.50 3.87
N LYS A 106 19.55 -8.28 4.66
CA LYS A 106 20.41 -9.38 4.15
C LYS A 106 19.63 -10.42 3.35
N ALA A 107 18.39 -10.75 3.77
CA ALA A 107 17.52 -11.67 3.04
C ALA A 107 17.12 -11.09 1.67
N TRP A 108 16.73 -9.82 1.63
CA TRP A 108 16.39 -9.10 0.40
C TRP A 108 17.59 -9.00 -0.56
N LYS A 109 18.79 -8.73 -0.05
CA LYS A 109 20.01 -8.70 -0.87
C LYS A 109 20.26 -10.03 -1.59
N LYS A 110 20.09 -11.17 -0.89
CA LYS A 110 20.21 -12.52 -1.48
C LYS A 110 19.18 -12.77 -2.57
N ILE A 111 17.97 -12.24 -2.43
CA ILE A 111 16.91 -12.37 -3.45
C ILE A 111 17.30 -11.59 -4.71
N VAL A 112 17.83 -10.38 -4.55
CA VAL A 112 18.09 -9.45 -5.66
C VAL A 112 19.35 -9.80 -6.45
N GLN A 113 20.34 -10.41 -5.81
CA GLN A 113 21.58 -10.86 -6.43
C GLN A 113 21.33 -11.73 -7.68
N LEU A 114 22.07 -11.43 -8.75
CA LEU A 114 22.12 -12.22 -9.98
C LEU A 114 23.08 -13.39 -9.77
N ASN A 115 22.74 -14.56 -10.32
CA ASN A 115 23.78 -15.50 -10.73
C ASN A 115 24.64 -14.78 -11.78
N PRO A 116 25.97 -14.68 -11.61
CA PRO A 116 26.85 -13.93 -12.50
C PRO A 116 26.77 -14.36 -13.98
N VAL A 117 26.22 -15.54 -14.27
CA VAL A 117 26.02 -16.09 -15.61
C VAL A 117 25.12 -15.22 -16.52
N TRP A 118 24.18 -14.45 -15.96
CA TRP A 118 23.24 -13.65 -16.79
C TRP A 118 23.78 -12.27 -17.22
N LEU A 119 24.87 -11.81 -16.61
CA LEU A 119 25.56 -10.57 -17.02
C LEU A 119 26.63 -10.83 -18.10
N GLY A 120 27.06 -12.08 -18.29
CA GLY A 120 27.99 -12.46 -19.37
C GLY A 120 27.32 -12.69 -20.74
N GLY A 121 26.02 -13.00 -20.79
CA GLY A 121 25.32 -13.37 -22.03
C GLY A 121 24.89 -12.22 -22.93
N LEU A 122 24.85 -10.98 -22.43
CA LEU A 122 24.39 -9.80 -23.18
C LEU A 122 25.52 -8.85 -23.62
N MET A 123 26.75 -9.05 -23.14
CA MET A 123 27.93 -8.29 -23.57
C MET A 123 28.71 -8.95 -24.72
N LEU A 124 28.45 -10.22 -25.03
CA LEU A 124 29.18 -10.96 -26.07
C LEU A 124 28.53 -10.95 -27.47
N ALA A 125 27.30 -10.44 -27.61
CA ALA A 125 26.60 -10.37 -28.90
C ALA A 125 26.69 -9.01 -29.62
N GLY A 126 27.33 -8.00 -29.00
CA GLY A 126 27.50 -6.66 -29.58
C GLY A 126 28.96 -6.25 -29.87
N LEU A 127 29.93 -7.14 -29.59
CA LEU A 127 31.36 -6.83 -29.62
C LEU A 127 32.08 -7.56 -30.76
N LEU A 128 31.49 -7.54 -31.96
CA LEU A 128 32.11 -8.13 -33.16
C LEU A 128 32.20 -7.18 -34.37
N LEU A 129 31.91 -5.88 -34.23
CA LEU A 129 32.04 -4.93 -35.34
C LEU A 129 32.30 -3.51 -34.82
N VAL A 130 33.53 -3.22 -34.38
CA VAL A 130 34.34 -2.04 -34.78
C VAL A 130 35.79 -2.34 -34.39
N GLY A 131 36.69 -2.28 -35.37
CA GLY A 131 38.11 -2.56 -35.21
C GLY A 131 38.88 -1.48 -34.45
N VAL A 132 39.89 -1.97 -33.73
CA VAL A 132 41.26 -1.44 -33.57
C VAL A 132 41.43 0.09 -33.58
N THR A 133 41.60 0.67 -32.39
CA THR A 133 42.73 1.58 -32.09
C THR A 133 43.16 1.38 -30.64
N GLN A 134 44.43 1.02 -30.45
CA GLN A 134 45.11 0.97 -29.17
C GLN A 134 45.30 2.38 -28.59
N LEU A 135 45.35 2.51 -27.26
CA LEU A 135 46.29 3.36 -26.52
C LEU A 135 46.18 3.13 -25.01
N GLU A 136 47.32 3.26 -24.35
CA GLU A 136 47.71 2.70 -23.05
C GLU A 136 46.99 3.28 -21.83
N PHE A 137 46.92 2.45 -20.79
CA PHE A 137 46.60 2.84 -19.42
C PHE A 137 47.72 3.71 -18.82
N PRO A 138 47.35 4.70 -17.99
CA PRO A 138 48.05 4.90 -16.73
C PRO A 138 47.11 4.81 -15.54
N GLU A 139 47.58 4.08 -14.55
CA GLU A 139 47.06 3.94 -13.19
C GLU A 139 47.47 5.18 -12.38
N GLU A 140 46.51 5.96 -11.85
CA GLU A 140 46.76 6.74 -10.63
C GLU A 140 45.50 7.23 -9.88
N ALA A 141 45.54 6.95 -8.58
CA ALA A 141 45.00 7.63 -7.40
C ALA A 141 43.51 8.05 -7.35
N ALA A 142 42.76 7.32 -6.51
CA ALA A 142 41.49 7.76 -5.94
C ALA A 142 41.72 8.93 -4.95
N PRO A 143 40.91 10.00 -4.96
CA PRO A 143 40.96 11.02 -3.93
C PRO A 143 40.26 10.53 -2.66
N GLU A 144 40.99 10.56 -1.54
CA GLU A 144 40.45 10.45 -0.19
C GLU A 144 39.37 11.52 0.04
N LYS A 145 38.20 11.11 0.56
CA LYS A 145 37.22 12.03 1.15
C LYS A 145 37.23 11.90 2.68
N PRO A 146 37.19 13.01 3.43
CA PRO A 146 37.40 13.00 4.88
C PRO A 146 36.11 12.66 5.67
N SER A 147 36.27 11.79 6.67
CA SER A 147 35.70 11.84 8.04
C SER A 147 34.23 12.26 8.35
N GLU A 148 33.25 12.10 7.45
CA GLU A 148 31.81 12.28 7.80
C GLU A 148 31.07 10.99 8.21
N GLN A 149 31.65 9.81 8.01
CA GLN A 149 31.00 8.51 8.27
C GLN A 149 30.71 8.21 9.76
N VAL A 150 31.56 8.71 10.67
CA VAL A 150 31.48 8.38 12.11
C VAL A 150 30.20 8.96 12.75
N ASN A 151 29.62 10.03 12.19
CA ASN A 151 28.45 10.71 12.74
C ASN A 151 27.12 9.99 12.41
N VAL A 152 27.08 9.17 11.36
CA VAL A 152 25.83 8.50 10.90
C VAL A 152 25.64 7.15 11.58
N GLU A 153 26.72 6.38 11.78
CA GLU A 153 26.67 5.08 12.46
C GLU A 153 26.29 5.23 13.94
N GLN A 154 26.83 6.25 14.62
CA GLN A 154 26.45 6.55 16.01
C GLN A 154 24.98 6.97 16.16
N LYS A 155 24.42 7.67 15.15
CA LYS A 155 23.00 8.07 15.14
C LYS A 155 22.08 6.88 14.88
N LEU A 156 22.50 5.91 14.08
CA LEU A 156 21.74 4.67 13.83
C LEU A 156 21.72 3.74 15.06
N ALA A 157 22.85 3.61 15.77
CA ALA A 157 22.92 2.85 17.01
C ALA A 157 22.07 3.46 18.15
N ALA A 158 21.96 4.79 18.19
CA ALA A 158 21.06 5.48 19.13
C ALA A 158 19.57 5.22 18.83
N LEU A 159 19.21 5.15 17.53
CA LEU A 159 17.85 4.83 17.08
C LEU A 159 17.46 3.37 17.36
N GLU A 160 18.40 2.42 17.34
CA GLU A 160 18.14 1.03 17.71
C GLU A 160 17.87 0.87 19.21
N LYS A 161 18.63 1.57 20.07
CA LYS A 161 18.38 1.56 21.53
C LYS A 161 17.01 2.14 21.91
N GLU A 162 16.54 3.16 21.21
CA GLU A 162 15.19 3.71 21.44
C GLU A 162 14.08 2.73 21.04
N VAL A 163 14.28 1.95 19.97
CA VAL A 163 13.29 0.96 19.50
C VAL A 163 13.22 -0.25 20.43
N GLU A 164 14.35 -0.68 21.01
CA GLU A 164 14.40 -1.81 21.94
C GLU A 164 13.72 -1.48 23.29
N GLN A 165 13.91 -0.26 23.81
CA GLN A 165 13.20 0.23 25.00
C GLN A 165 11.68 0.38 24.79
N LEU A 166 11.24 0.62 23.56
CA LEU A 166 9.82 0.68 23.22
C LEU A 166 9.18 -0.71 23.10
N LYS A 167 9.95 -1.74 22.71
CA LYS A 167 9.47 -3.14 22.72
C LYS A 167 9.26 -3.65 24.15
N GLU A 168 10.21 -3.42 25.05
CA GLU A 168 10.06 -3.80 26.48
C GLU A 168 8.87 -3.14 27.18
N LYS A 169 8.51 -1.90 26.80
CA LYS A 169 7.33 -1.21 27.34
C LYS A 169 6.01 -1.77 26.79
N ASN A 170 6.03 -2.31 25.57
CA ASN A 170 4.83 -2.87 24.94
C ASN A 170 4.51 -4.27 25.49
N ASP A 171 5.53 -5.09 25.73
CA ASP A 171 5.35 -6.44 26.30
C ASP A 171 4.83 -6.40 27.75
N LYS A 172 5.08 -5.33 28.50
CA LYS A 172 4.50 -5.12 29.85
C LYS A 172 3.03 -4.73 29.82
N LEU A 173 2.54 -4.17 28.72
CA LEU A 173 1.13 -3.74 28.57
C LEU A 173 0.24 -4.90 28.11
N THR A 174 0.70 -5.77 27.21
CA THR A 174 -0.04 -6.95 26.75
C THR A 174 -0.26 -8.00 27.84
N VAL A 175 0.69 -8.19 28.77
CA VAL A 175 0.54 -9.11 29.92
C VAL A 175 -0.53 -8.63 30.92
N SER A 176 -0.90 -7.34 30.89
CA SER A 176 -1.92 -6.77 31.78
C SER A 176 -3.35 -6.88 31.23
N GLU A 177 -3.53 -7.08 29.92
CA GLU A 177 -4.85 -7.18 29.27
C GLU A 177 -5.39 -8.62 29.18
N GLU A 178 -4.53 -9.64 29.15
CA GLU A 178 -4.97 -11.06 29.05
C GLU A 178 -5.72 -11.59 30.28
N LYS A 179 -5.74 -10.88 31.42
CA LYS A 179 -6.42 -11.35 32.64
C LYS A 179 -7.91 -11.01 32.73
N LYS A 180 -8.53 -10.39 31.72
CA LYS A 180 -9.93 -9.92 31.81
C LYS A 180 -10.97 -10.66 30.96
N ASP A 181 -10.57 -11.56 30.04
CA ASP A 181 -11.51 -12.15 29.06
C ASP A 181 -11.86 -13.63 29.25
N GLU A 182 -11.52 -14.26 30.38
CA GLU A 182 -12.03 -15.59 30.73
C GLU A 182 -13.28 -15.52 31.61
N SER A 183 -14.42 -15.03 31.08
CA SER A 183 -15.75 -15.50 31.54
C SER A 183 -16.87 -14.97 30.65
N ASN A 184 -17.21 -15.72 29.59
CA ASN A 184 -18.59 -16.09 29.27
C ASN A 184 -18.65 -16.80 27.92
N LYS A 185 -18.84 -18.12 27.98
CA LYS A 185 -19.21 -18.93 26.81
C LYS A 185 -20.60 -19.52 27.08
N PRO A 186 -21.63 -19.19 26.30
CA PRO A 186 -22.76 -20.09 26.12
C PRO A 186 -22.72 -20.78 24.74
N LYS A 187 -23.34 -21.96 24.75
CA LYS A 187 -23.24 -23.07 23.81
C LYS A 187 -23.92 -22.83 22.46
N GLU A 188 -23.45 -23.59 21.47
CA GLU A 188 -24.11 -23.86 20.20
C GLU A 188 -25.55 -24.36 20.39
N ASP A 189 -26.47 -23.81 19.60
CA ASP A 189 -27.57 -24.59 19.03
C ASP A 189 -27.92 -24.05 17.63
N ALA A 190 -28.05 -24.97 16.69
CA ALA A 190 -28.32 -24.72 15.29
C ALA A 190 -29.74 -24.16 15.07
N LYS A 191 -29.86 -23.03 14.36
CA LYS A 191 -31.09 -22.67 13.65
C LYS A 191 -30.80 -21.81 12.42
N LYS A 192 -31.45 -22.21 11.33
CA LYS A 192 -31.52 -21.58 10.00
C LYS A 192 -31.82 -20.08 10.16
N VAL A 193 -30.88 -19.21 9.81
CA VAL A 193 -31.03 -17.75 9.93
C VAL A 193 -31.68 -17.21 8.67
N GLU A 194 -33.01 -17.02 8.72
CA GLU A 194 -33.64 -15.89 8.02
C GLU A 194 -33.01 -14.59 8.53
N PRO A 195 -32.81 -13.57 7.68
CA PRO A 195 -32.13 -12.34 8.09
C PRO A 195 -32.98 -11.61 9.15
N GLN A 196 -32.63 -11.80 10.42
CA GLN A 196 -33.05 -10.92 11.50
C GLN A 196 -32.46 -9.55 11.23
N ALA A 197 -33.31 -8.62 10.78
CA ALA A 197 -33.07 -7.20 10.87
C ALA A 197 -32.94 -6.86 12.36
N THR A 198 -31.73 -7.00 12.91
CA THR A 198 -31.40 -6.35 14.17
C THR A 198 -31.47 -4.86 13.92
N THR A 199 -32.32 -4.18 14.70
CA THR A 199 -32.56 -2.74 14.68
C THR A 199 -31.32 -1.98 15.18
N LYS A 200 -30.15 -2.23 14.59
CA LYS A 200 -28.92 -1.50 14.89
C LYS A 200 -29.06 -0.07 14.39
N ASN A 201 -28.51 0.88 15.15
CA ASN A 201 -28.45 2.27 14.75
C ASN A 201 -27.71 2.37 13.39
N PRO A 202 -28.23 3.12 12.40
CA PRO A 202 -27.59 3.28 11.10
C PRO A 202 -26.09 3.62 11.13
N LYS A 203 -25.65 4.41 12.10
CA LYS A 203 -24.24 4.78 12.28
C LYS A 203 -23.36 3.60 12.70
N GLN A 204 -23.81 2.83 13.70
CA GLN A 204 -23.09 1.64 14.16
C GLN A 204 -23.02 0.56 13.08
N ALA A 205 -24.12 0.34 12.37
CA ALA A 205 -24.13 -0.61 11.25
C ALA A 205 -23.20 -0.16 10.11
N LEU A 206 -23.08 1.14 9.85
CA LEU A 206 -22.09 1.68 8.91
C LEU A 206 -20.65 1.46 9.39
N GLU A 207 -20.33 1.74 10.66
CA GLU A 207 -18.98 1.53 11.21
C GLU A 207 -18.56 0.05 11.18
N GLU A 208 -19.45 -0.85 11.56
CA GLU A 208 -19.23 -2.30 11.46
C GLU A 208 -19.06 -2.75 10.01
N ALA A 209 -19.85 -2.18 9.08
CA ALA A 209 -19.71 -2.47 7.66
C ALA A 209 -18.38 -1.99 7.08
N VAL A 210 -17.94 -0.79 7.44
CA VAL A 210 -16.63 -0.23 7.03
C VAL A 210 -15.51 -1.13 7.55
N SER A 211 -15.57 -1.51 8.83
CA SER A 211 -14.61 -2.44 9.43
C SER A 211 -14.61 -3.80 8.74
N SER A 212 -15.79 -4.27 8.32
CA SER A 212 -15.95 -5.53 7.57
C SER A 212 -15.36 -5.44 6.16
N VAL A 213 -15.52 -4.29 5.46
CA VAL A 213 -14.86 -4.05 4.17
C VAL A 213 -13.34 -4.02 4.34
N GLN A 214 -12.82 -3.34 5.36
CA GLN A 214 -11.38 -3.29 5.67
C GLN A 214 -10.81 -4.67 5.99
N SER A 215 -11.58 -5.48 6.73
CA SER A 215 -11.24 -6.87 7.07
C SER A 215 -11.49 -7.86 5.91
N LYS A 216 -11.81 -7.37 4.71
CA LYS A 216 -12.11 -8.16 3.50
C LYS A 216 -13.29 -9.13 3.66
N ASN A 217 -14.11 -8.95 4.68
CA ASN A 217 -15.34 -9.70 4.90
C ASN A 217 -16.50 -9.05 4.13
N TYR A 218 -16.41 -9.09 2.80
CA TYR A 218 -17.34 -8.39 1.91
C TYR A 218 -18.77 -8.95 1.98
N LYS A 219 -18.94 -10.23 2.33
CA LYS A 219 -20.28 -10.81 2.55
C LYS A 219 -20.95 -10.17 3.75
N THR A 220 -20.26 -10.09 4.89
CA THR A 220 -20.80 -9.45 6.09
C THR A 220 -21.00 -7.95 5.87
N ALA A 221 -20.07 -7.27 5.20
CA ALA A 221 -20.26 -5.87 4.82
C ALA A 221 -21.53 -5.65 3.96
N ASN A 222 -21.76 -6.50 2.95
CA ASN A 222 -22.91 -6.37 2.07
C ASN A 222 -24.24 -6.67 2.80
N GLN A 223 -24.23 -7.55 3.80
CA GLN A 223 -25.38 -7.83 4.67
C GLN A 223 -25.68 -6.64 5.60
N LEU A 224 -24.64 -6.05 6.21
CA LEU A 224 -24.77 -4.89 7.09
C LEU A 224 -25.22 -3.62 6.34
N LEU A 225 -24.82 -3.48 5.08
CA LEU A 225 -25.20 -2.35 4.22
C LEU A 225 -26.54 -2.60 3.53
N THR A 226 -27.60 -2.78 4.33
CA THR A 226 -28.97 -2.95 3.88
C THR A 226 -29.94 -2.10 4.71
N GLY A 227 -31.19 -1.95 4.21
CA GLY A 227 -32.26 -1.27 4.94
C GLY A 227 -31.94 0.19 5.32
N ASN A 228 -32.16 0.53 6.59
CA ASN A 228 -32.14 1.91 7.11
C ASN A 228 -30.80 2.63 6.94
N VAL A 229 -29.67 1.90 6.85
CA VAL A 229 -28.34 2.49 6.65
C VAL A 229 -28.21 3.16 5.27
N LEU A 230 -28.93 2.63 4.27
CA LEU A 230 -28.91 3.12 2.89
C LEU A 230 -29.93 4.25 2.62
N THR A 231 -30.86 4.50 3.55
CA THR A 231 -31.93 5.50 3.41
C THR A 231 -31.79 6.67 4.39
N ASN A 232 -30.96 6.54 5.43
CA ASN A 232 -30.70 7.61 6.38
C ASN A 232 -29.85 8.74 5.74
N LYS A 233 -30.30 10.00 5.89
CA LYS A 233 -29.67 11.16 5.23
C LYS A 233 -28.18 11.37 5.57
N GLU A 234 -27.75 11.01 6.77
CA GLU A 234 -26.37 11.21 7.21
C GLU A 234 -25.45 10.07 6.76
N THR A 235 -25.96 8.84 6.72
CA THR A 235 -25.13 7.65 6.44
C THR A 235 -25.26 7.13 5.01
N ALA A 236 -26.34 7.46 4.29
CA ALA A 236 -26.66 6.83 3.00
C ALA A 236 -25.57 6.98 1.95
N GLY A 237 -24.98 8.17 1.81
CA GLY A 237 -23.93 8.42 0.82
C GLY A 237 -22.67 7.59 1.06
N MET A 238 -22.24 7.45 2.32
CA MET A 238 -21.11 6.62 2.70
C MET A 238 -21.48 5.13 2.61
N ALA A 239 -22.65 4.75 3.12
CA ALA A 239 -23.14 3.38 3.08
C ALA A 239 -23.26 2.83 1.66
N ARG A 240 -23.82 3.60 0.73
CA ARG A 240 -23.91 3.20 -0.68
C ARG A 240 -22.54 3.08 -1.33
N PHE A 241 -21.58 3.93 -0.96
CA PHE A 241 -20.21 3.84 -1.46
C PHE A 241 -19.54 2.54 -1.01
N TYR A 242 -19.54 2.25 0.30
CA TYR A 242 -18.98 0.99 0.80
C TYR A 242 -19.72 -0.24 0.28
N LYS A 243 -21.00 -0.11 -0.06
CA LYS A 243 -21.78 -1.18 -0.70
C LYS A 243 -21.29 -1.45 -2.11
N LEU A 244 -20.98 -0.41 -2.90
CA LEU A 244 -20.35 -0.57 -4.22
C LEU A 244 -19.01 -1.30 -4.11
N ILE A 245 -18.21 -1.02 -3.08
CA ILE A 245 -16.95 -1.74 -2.84
C ILE A 245 -17.22 -3.22 -2.54
N ALA A 246 -18.07 -3.50 -1.56
CA ALA A 246 -18.38 -4.86 -1.13
C ALA A 246 -18.99 -5.69 -2.27
N ALA A 247 -20.05 -5.18 -2.91
CA ALA A 247 -20.70 -5.83 -4.04
C ALA A 247 -19.76 -5.93 -5.27
N GLY A 248 -18.87 -4.96 -5.46
CA GLY A 248 -17.82 -5.01 -6.49
C GLY A 248 -16.88 -6.20 -6.32
N LYS A 249 -16.43 -6.45 -5.09
CA LYS A 249 -15.56 -7.59 -4.76
C LYS A 249 -16.31 -8.93 -4.84
N LEU A 250 -17.62 -8.93 -4.57
CA LEU A 250 -18.50 -10.08 -4.73
C LEU A 250 -18.94 -10.33 -6.19
N LYS A 251 -18.61 -9.41 -7.12
CA LYS A 251 -19.08 -9.41 -8.53
C LYS A 251 -20.60 -9.29 -8.67
N GLU A 252 -21.22 -8.60 -7.72
CA GLU A 252 -22.66 -8.37 -7.66
C GLU A 252 -23.04 -6.95 -8.13
N THR A 253 -22.05 -6.11 -8.45
CA THR A 253 -22.29 -4.75 -8.98
C THR A 253 -22.66 -4.77 -10.45
N LYS A 254 -23.53 -3.82 -10.82
CA LYS A 254 -23.93 -3.51 -12.18
C LYS A 254 -23.56 -2.07 -12.53
N GLN A 255 -23.58 -1.74 -13.82
CA GLN A 255 -23.29 -0.39 -14.29
C GLN A 255 -24.28 0.62 -13.69
N GLU A 256 -25.55 0.23 -13.54
CA GLU A 256 -26.60 1.08 -13.00
C GLU A 256 -26.34 1.48 -11.55
N ASP A 257 -25.63 0.67 -10.77
CA ASP A 257 -25.34 0.97 -9.36
C ASP A 257 -24.40 2.19 -9.24
N TYR A 258 -23.42 2.30 -10.14
CA TYR A 258 -22.51 3.45 -10.20
C TYR A 258 -23.24 4.72 -10.64
N LEU A 259 -24.09 4.61 -11.68
CA LEU A 259 -24.88 5.73 -12.18
C LEU A 259 -25.89 6.23 -11.12
N ALA A 260 -26.54 5.29 -10.41
CA ALA A 260 -27.45 5.61 -9.32
C ALA A 260 -26.75 6.33 -8.18
N TYR A 261 -25.54 5.90 -7.80
CA TYR A 261 -24.75 6.61 -6.80
C TYR A 261 -24.46 8.05 -7.22
N ARG A 262 -23.96 8.24 -8.44
CA ARG A 262 -23.58 9.56 -8.96
C ARG A 262 -24.77 10.51 -9.05
N LYS A 263 -25.95 9.99 -9.41
CA LYS A 263 -27.20 10.74 -9.47
C LYS A 263 -27.70 11.13 -8.08
N ASP A 264 -27.67 10.21 -7.13
CA ASP A 264 -28.26 10.42 -5.80
C ASP A 264 -27.32 11.21 -4.88
N PHE A 265 -26.01 11.20 -5.14
CA PHE A 265 -25.00 11.88 -4.32
C PHE A 265 -23.98 12.67 -5.19
N PRO A 266 -24.42 13.70 -5.94
CA PRO A 266 -23.55 14.45 -6.85
C PRO A 266 -22.43 15.23 -6.13
N GLU A 267 -22.65 15.63 -4.88
CA GLU A 267 -21.70 16.39 -4.05
C GLU A 267 -20.89 15.49 -3.11
N SER A 268 -20.93 14.17 -3.31
CA SER A 268 -20.21 13.23 -2.45
C SER A 268 -18.69 13.42 -2.56
N GLY A 269 -18.01 13.44 -1.40
CA GLY A 269 -16.55 13.38 -1.34
C GLY A 269 -15.94 12.10 -1.97
N TYR A 270 -16.75 11.07 -2.20
CA TYR A 270 -16.36 9.81 -2.85
C TYR A 270 -16.59 9.81 -4.37
N MET A 271 -16.99 10.92 -4.97
CA MET A 271 -17.31 10.99 -6.40
C MET A 271 -16.15 10.53 -7.28
N SER A 272 -14.92 10.93 -6.94
CA SER A 272 -13.73 10.55 -7.71
C SER A 272 -13.44 9.04 -7.61
N ASP A 273 -13.59 8.44 -6.42
CA ASP A 273 -13.47 7.00 -6.22
C ASP A 273 -14.54 6.22 -7.00
N VAL A 274 -15.78 6.71 -7.00
CA VAL A 274 -16.90 6.08 -7.70
C VAL A 274 -16.71 6.13 -9.21
N LEU A 275 -16.27 7.28 -9.76
CA LEU A 275 -15.93 7.42 -11.17
C LEU A 275 -14.79 6.50 -11.58
N TRP A 276 -13.76 6.37 -10.73
CA TRP A 276 -12.68 5.43 -10.97
C TRP A 276 -13.16 3.98 -10.97
N MET A 277 -13.92 3.58 -9.96
CA MET A 277 -14.51 2.24 -9.88
C MET A 277 -15.42 1.94 -11.08
N GLN A 278 -16.20 2.92 -11.53
CA GLN A 278 -17.03 2.80 -12.72
C GLN A 278 -16.18 2.58 -13.97
N ALA A 279 -15.14 3.39 -14.19
CA ALA A 279 -14.27 3.24 -15.36
C ALA A 279 -13.60 1.85 -15.39
N VAL A 280 -13.14 1.36 -14.24
CA VAL A 280 -12.55 0.02 -14.10
C VAL A 280 -13.58 -1.07 -14.42
N TYR A 281 -14.81 -0.93 -13.91
CA TYR A 281 -15.90 -1.86 -14.20
C TYR A 281 -16.26 -1.89 -15.69
N GLU A 282 -16.40 -0.72 -16.30
CA GLU A 282 -16.74 -0.54 -17.72
C GLU A 282 -15.68 -1.18 -18.63
N GLN A 283 -14.40 -0.93 -18.36
CA GLN A 283 -13.31 -1.57 -19.09
C GLN A 283 -13.30 -3.09 -18.92
N LYS A 284 -13.41 -3.58 -17.68
CA LYS A 284 -13.30 -5.00 -17.36
C LYS A 284 -14.44 -5.82 -17.99
N ASN A 285 -15.66 -5.29 -17.93
CA ASN A 285 -16.86 -5.98 -18.41
C ASN A 285 -17.21 -5.62 -19.86
N LYS A 286 -16.45 -4.72 -20.50
CA LYS A 286 -16.69 -4.19 -21.86
C LYS A 286 -18.10 -3.61 -22.02
N VAL A 287 -18.55 -2.88 -21.00
CA VAL A 287 -19.85 -2.19 -20.95
C VAL A 287 -19.63 -0.69 -20.80
N GLY A 288 -20.51 0.12 -21.34
CA GLY A 288 -20.38 1.58 -21.27
C GLY A 288 -19.16 2.14 -22.01
N ASN A 289 -18.75 3.35 -21.62
CA ASN A 289 -17.61 4.04 -22.22
C ASN A 289 -16.66 4.55 -21.12
N TYR A 290 -15.73 3.68 -20.72
CA TYR A 290 -14.76 3.99 -19.66
C TYR A 290 -13.93 5.24 -19.99
N LYS A 291 -13.68 5.56 -21.26
CA LYS A 291 -12.92 6.76 -21.64
C LYS A 291 -13.71 8.04 -21.32
N MET A 292 -15.02 8.04 -21.52
CA MET A 292 -15.88 9.18 -21.12
C MET A 292 -15.90 9.33 -19.60
N THR A 293 -16.01 8.22 -18.86
CA THR A 293 -15.95 8.21 -17.40
C THR A 293 -14.60 8.75 -16.89
N LEU A 294 -13.49 8.39 -17.54
CA LEU A 294 -12.16 8.94 -17.24
C LEU A 294 -12.04 10.42 -17.60
N GLN A 295 -12.66 10.90 -18.68
CA GLN A 295 -12.68 12.33 -19.01
C GLN A 295 -13.41 13.14 -17.96
N GLU A 296 -14.51 12.62 -17.40
CA GLU A 296 -15.22 13.25 -16.30
C GLU A 296 -14.39 13.24 -15.02
N LEU A 297 -13.73 12.12 -14.72
CA LEU A 297 -12.81 12.01 -13.59
C LEU A 297 -11.60 12.97 -13.70
N ALA A 298 -11.07 13.17 -14.91
CA ALA A 298 -9.98 14.10 -15.17
C ALA A 298 -10.37 15.57 -14.94
N LYS A 299 -11.67 15.90 -14.94
CA LYS A 299 -12.21 17.24 -14.66
C LYS A 299 -12.54 17.45 -13.18
N GLN A 300 -12.51 16.42 -12.35
CA GLN A 300 -12.68 16.55 -10.90
C GLN A 300 -11.54 17.37 -10.30
N PRO A 301 -11.74 17.97 -9.10
CA PRO A 301 -10.67 18.67 -8.38
C PRO A 301 -9.40 17.84 -8.28
N ASP A 302 -8.25 18.50 -8.33
CA ASP A 302 -6.95 17.85 -8.38
C ASP A 302 -6.77 16.87 -7.20
N ASN A 303 -6.83 15.59 -7.54
CA ASN A 303 -6.63 14.45 -6.67
C ASN A 303 -5.99 13.30 -7.45
N GLU A 304 -5.56 12.26 -6.74
CA GLU A 304 -4.86 11.11 -7.34
C GLU A 304 -5.61 10.46 -8.49
N TRP A 305 -6.93 10.34 -8.39
CA TRP A 305 -7.76 9.74 -9.43
C TRP A 305 -7.88 10.63 -10.66
N SER A 306 -8.00 11.95 -10.48
CA SER A 306 -7.99 12.92 -11.58
C SER A 306 -6.66 12.91 -12.33
N TYR A 307 -5.52 12.80 -11.61
CA TYR A 307 -4.19 12.70 -12.22
C TYR A 307 -4.00 11.38 -12.96
N ALA A 308 -4.42 10.26 -12.36
CA ALA A 308 -4.37 8.95 -13.00
C ALA A 308 -5.23 8.94 -14.28
N ALA A 309 -6.43 9.51 -14.23
CA ALA A 309 -7.31 9.62 -15.39
C ALA A 309 -6.67 10.45 -16.52
N LYS A 310 -6.06 11.60 -16.22
CA LYS A 310 -5.30 12.40 -17.20
C LYS A 310 -4.17 11.57 -17.83
N ALA A 311 -3.37 10.88 -17.01
CA ALA A 311 -2.27 10.06 -17.50
C ALA A 311 -2.72 8.90 -18.40
N ILE A 312 -3.84 8.24 -18.06
CA ILE A 312 -4.41 7.16 -18.88
C ILE A 312 -4.96 7.69 -20.20
N LEU A 313 -5.68 8.82 -20.17
CA LEU A 313 -6.21 9.46 -21.37
C LEU A 313 -5.09 9.92 -22.32
N GLU A 314 -3.96 10.33 -21.78
CA GLU A 314 -2.74 10.69 -22.52
C GLU A 314 -1.93 9.47 -23.01
N GLY A 315 -2.36 8.24 -22.70
CA GLY A 315 -1.66 7.01 -23.08
C GLY A 315 -0.34 6.78 -22.33
N LYS A 316 -0.10 7.50 -21.23
CA LYS A 316 1.10 7.36 -20.38
C LYS A 316 1.00 6.20 -19.39
N SER A 317 -0.20 5.66 -19.19
CA SER A 317 -0.52 4.55 -18.29
C SER A 317 -1.78 3.84 -18.80
N THR A 318 -2.01 2.61 -18.35
CA THR A 318 -3.23 1.84 -18.66
C THR A 318 -4.08 1.66 -17.42
N LEU A 319 -5.40 1.73 -17.58
CA LEU A 319 -6.33 1.52 -16.48
C LEU A 319 -6.23 0.06 -16.01
N GLY A 320 -5.73 -0.14 -14.79
CA GLY A 320 -5.50 -1.46 -14.19
C GLY A 320 -4.04 -1.81 -13.93
N ASP A 321 -3.10 -0.99 -14.41
CA ASP A 321 -1.73 -0.87 -13.88
C ASP A 321 -1.75 0.10 -12.68
#